data_AF-A0A1B9B8R6-F1
#
_entry.id   AF-A0A1B9B8R6-F1
#
_cell.length_a   1.000
_cell.length_b   1.000
_cell.length_c   1.000
_cell.angle_alpha   90.00
_cell.angle_beta   90.00
_cell.angle_gamma   90.00
#
_symmetry.space_group_name_H-M   'P 1'
#
loop_
_entity.id
_entity.type
_entity.pdbx_description
1 polymer ?
#
loop_
_entity_poly.entity_id
_entity_poly.type
_entity_poly.pdbx_seq_one_letter_code
_entity_poly.pdbx_strand_id
1 'polypeptide(L)' 'MQFQLDLIEDKIEFFEANNLASLEKKIAEKIEQNRAILLSVRSVSHQMQIDADGHKHFSAVVHFKAK' A
#
# COMPACT_ATOMS: atom_id res chain seq x y z
N MET A 1 -8.91 -33.11 -11.75
CA MET A 1 -8.43 -32.16 -10.72
C MET A 1 -9.25 -30.90 -10.85
N GLN A 2 -9.99 -30.52 -9.81
CA GLN A 2 -10.68 -29.23 -9.76
C GLN A 2 -9.66 -28.21 -9.21
N PHE A 3 -9.13 -27.34 -10.06
CA PHE A 3 -8.29 -26.23 -9.59
C PHE A 3 -9.22 -25.21 -8.92
N GLN A 4 -9.16 -25.12 -7.60
CA GLN A 4 -9.83 -24.09 -6.82
C GLN A 4 -8.79 -23.01 -6.52
N LEU A 5 -8.92 -21.85 -7.14
CA LEU A 5 -8.07 -20.70 -6.89
C LEU A 5 -8.72 -19.88 -5.77
N ASP A 6 -8.16 -19.96 -4.56
CA ASP A 6 -8.50 -19.03 -3.49
C ASP A 6 -7.79 -17.70 -3.76
N LEU A 7 -8.53 -16.76 -4.35
CA LEU A 7 -8.05 -15.43 -4.64
C LEU A 7 -8.05 -14.57 -3.37
N ILE A 8 -7.05 -13.70 -3.25
CA ILE A 8 -7.05 -12.67 -2.21
C ILE A 8 -8.06 -11.60 -2.63
N GLU A 9 -9.12 -11.45 -1.85
CA GLU A 9 -10.20 -10.49 -2.14
C GLU A 9 -9.87 -9.07 -1.65
N ASP A 10 -9.34 -8.96 -0.44
CA ASP A 10 -9.02 -7.70 0.22
C ASP A 10 -7.66 -7.80 0.91
N LYS A 11 -6.86 -6.73 0.77
CA LYS A 11 -5.56 -6.61 1.42
C LYS A 11 -5.34 -5.17 1.84
N ILE A 12 -5.08 -4.95 3.14
CA ILE A 12 -4.68 -3.65 3.67
C ILE A 12 -3.18 -3.68 3.91
N GLU A 13 -2.47 -2.65 3.46
CA GLU A 13 -1.04 -2.51 3.68
C GLU A 13 -0.68 -1.09 4.13
N PHE A 14 0.18 -1.02 5.15
CA PHE A 14 0.66 0.23 5.72
C PHE A 14 2.07 0.53 5.19
N PHE A 15 2.29 1.78 4.83
CA PHE A 15 3.56 2.27 4.34
C PHE A 15 4.00 3.47 5.16
N GLU A 16 5.31 3.60 5.36
CA GLU A 16 5.90 4.77 6.01
C GLU A 16 7.23 5.16 5.35
N ALA A 17 7.56 6.44 5.40
CA ALA A 17 8.86 6.97 4.98
C ALA A 17 9.14 8.36 5.57
N ASN A 18 10.42 8.74 5.57
CA ASN A 18 10.88 10.05 6.05
C ASN A 18 10.63 11.19 5.03
N ASN A 19 10.21 10.86 3.82
CA ASN A 19 9.84 11.83 2.79
C ASN A 19 8.78 11.25 1.85
N LEU A 20 8.00 12.14 1.24
CA LEU A 20 6.88 11.77 0.38
C LEU A 20 7.33 10.95 -0.85
N ALA A 21 8.42 11.33 -1.50
CA ALA A 21 8.91 10.63 -2.70
C ALA A 21 9.27 9.15 -2.41
N SER A 22 9.83 8.88 -1.23
CA SER A 22 10.13 7.52 -0.79
C SER A 22 8.87 6.73 -0.46
N LEU A 23 7.85 7.38 0.11
CA LEU A 23 6.56 6.76 0.36
C LEU A 23 5.87 6.37 -0.95
N GLU A 24 5.82 7.30 -1.91
CA GLU A 24 5.23 7.10 -3.23
C GLU A 24 5.92 5.95 -3.98
N LYS A 25 7.25 5.90 -3.94
CA LYS A 25 8.02 4.81 -4.57
C LYS A 25 7.66 3.45 -3.97
N LYS A 26 7.60 3.32 -2.64
CA LYS A 26 7.22 2.07 -1.96
C LYS A 26 5.81 1.62 -2.35
N ILE A 27 4.86 2.55 -2.40
CA ILE A 27 3.48 2.25 -2.79
C ILE A 27 3.43 1.80 -4.25
N ALA A 28 4.12 2.50 -5.16
CA ALA A 28 4.15 2.16 -6.59
C ALA A 28 4.75 0.77 -6.86
N GLU A 29 5.86 0.44 -6.19
CA GLU A 29 6.46 -0.89 -6.26
C GLU A 29 5.48 -1.98 -5.80
N LYS A 30 4.72 -1.72 -4.74
CA LYS A 30 3.74 -2.68 -4.25
C LYS A 30 2.51 -2.79 -5.12
N ILE A 31 2.06 -1.72 -5.76
CA ILE A 31 1.02 -1.75 -6.78
C ILE A 31 1.42 -2.69 -7.91
N GLU A 32 2.65 -2.59 -8.41
CA GLU A 32 3.12 -3.44 -9.50
C GLU A 32 3.20 -4.91 -9.09
N GLN A 33 3.71 -5.21 -7.89
CA GLN A 33 3.71 -6.57 -7.33
C GLN A 33 2.29 -7.14 -7.17
N ASN A 34 1.35 -6.33 -6.67
CA ASN A 34 -0.02 -6.76 -6.41
C ASN A 34 -0.82 -7.01 -7.72
N ARG A 35 -0.43 -6.40 -8.85
CA ARG A 35 -1.04 -6.72 -10.16
C ARG A 35 -0.85 -8.19 -10.55
N ALA A 36 0.29 -8.79 -10.20
CA ALA A 36 0.57 -10.19 -10.49
C ALA A 36 -0.39 -11.16 -9.77
N ILE A 37 -1.03 -10.70 -8.69
CA ILE A 37 -2.03 -11.45 -7.91
C ILE A 37 -3.44 -10.87 -8.04
N LEU A 38 -3.72 -10.18 -9.17
CA LEU A 38 -5.03 -9.65 -9.55
C LEU A 38 -5.64 -8.62 -8.58
N LEU A 39 -4.81 -7.99 -7.74
CA LEU A 39 -5.23 -6.91 -6.86
C LEU A 39 -5.05 -5.54 -7.54
N SER A 40 -5.93 -4.61 -7.20
CA SER A 40 -5.91 -3.21 -7.62
C SER A 40 -6.13 -2.27 -6.45
N VAL A 41 -5.76 -0.99 -6.59
CA VAL A 41 -5.95 -0.01 -5.51
C VAL A 41 -7.43 0.36 -5.42
N ARG A 42 -8.04 0.09 -4.27
CA ARG A 42 -9.40 0.52 -3.94
C ARG A 42 -9.41 1.91 -3.31
N SER A 43 -8.52 2.16 -2.37
CA SER A 43 -8.38 3.48 -1.73
C SER A 43 -6.98 3.67 -1.15
N VAL A 44 -6.60 4.93 -0.95
CA VAL A 44 -5.37 5.32 -0.25
C VAL A 44 -5.70 6.43 0.74
N SER A 45 -5.26 6.30 1.97
CA SER A 45 -5.33 7.34 3.01
C SER A 45 -3.94 7.71 3.47
N HIS A 46 -3.62 9.00 3.49
CA HIS A 46 -2.29 9.50 3.86
C HIS A 46 -2.36 10.27 5.17
N GLN A 47 -1.29 10.20 5.95
CA GLN A 47 -1.08 11.01 7.14
C GLN A 47 0.37 11.51 7.17
N MET A 48 0.56 12.73 7.67
CA MET A 48 1.87 13.27 7.97
C MET A 48 1.87 13.70 9.44
N GLN A 49 2.93 13.34 10.15
CA GLN A 49 3.16 13.75 11.52
C GLN A 49 4.57 14.33 11.65
N ILE A 50 4.73 15.26 12.57
CA ILE A 50 6.02 15.82 12.96
C ILE A 50 6.26 15.37 14.39
N ASP A 51 7.40 14.72 14.64
CA ASP A 51 7.76 14.31 15.99
C ASP A 51 8.24 15.50 16.86
N ALA A 52 8.53 15.24 18.14
CA ALA A 52 8.98 16.26 19.07
C ALA A 52 10.32 16.91 18.66
N ASP A 53 11.14 16.21 17.88
CA ASP A 53 12.44 16.65 17.39
C ASP A 53 12.35 17.38 16.03
N GLY A 54 11.14 17.48 15.46
CA GLY A 54 10.88 18.18 14.20
C GLY A 54 11.03 17.31 12.95
N HIS A 55 11.26 16.00 13.07
CA HIS A 55 11.33 15.12 11.91
C HIS A 55 9.94 14.84 11.34
N LYS A 56 9.86 14.85 10.01
CA LYS A 56 8.63 14.53 9.28
C LYS A 56 8.54 13.03 9.04
N HIS A 57 7.42 12.46 9.44
CA HIS A 57 7.06 11.08 9.17
C HIS A 57 5.82 11.06 8.28
N PHE A 58 5.93 10.41 7.14
CA PHE A 58 4.84 10.24 6.19
C PHE A 58 4.37 8.79 6.24
N SER A 59 3.06 8.58 6.35
CA SER A 59 2.46 7.26 6.35
C SER A 59 1.27 7.19 5.41
N ALA A 60 0.99 5.99 4.89
CA ALA A 60 -0.19 5.71 4.10
C ALA A 60 -0.77 4.34 4.42
N VAL A 61 -2.09 4.24 4.33
CA VAL A 61 -2.83 2.98 4.32
C VAL A 61 -3.37 2.79 2.91
N VAL A 62 -2.99 1.68 2.27
CA VAL A 62 -3.50 1.32 0.94
C VAL A 62 -4.41 0.12 1.08
N HIS A 63 -5.65 0.28 0.63
CA HIS A 63 -6.58 -0.82 0.46
C HIS A 63 -6.45 -1.35 -0.96
N PHE A 64 -5.96 -2.58 -1.08
CA PHE A 64 -5.96 -3.35 -2.30
C PHE A 64 -7.17 -4.28 -2.34
N LYS A 65 -7.81 -4.38 -3.49
CA LYS A 65 -8.97 -5.25 -3.71
C LYS A 65 -8.84 -6.03 -5.02
N ALA A 66 -9.35 -7.25 -5.04
CA ALA A 66 -9.49 -8.02 -6.27
C ALA A 66 -10.21 -7.18 -7.33
N LYS A 67 -9.74 -7.30 -8.57
CA LYS A 67 -10.35 -6.64 -9.74
C LYS A 67 -11.71 -7.23 -10.09
#